data_AF-A0A1H3E531-F1
#
_entry.id   AF-A0A1H3E531-F1
#
_cell.length_a   1.000
_cell.length_b   1.000
_cell.length_c   1.000
_cell.angle_alpha   90.00
_cell.angle_beta   90.00
_cell.angle_gamma   90.00
#
_symmetry.space_group_name_H-M   'P 1'
#
loop_
_entity.id
_entity.type
_entity.pdbx_description
1 polymer ?
#
loop_
_entity_poly.entity_id
_entity_poly.type
_entity_poly.pdbx_seq_one_letter_code
_entity_poly.pdbx_strand_id
1 'polypeptide(L)'
;MCTELQARLAGIPLIDHHVHGPLRGHVTRAEFEALITESDRPVPPWMTQFDSQIGFAVRRHCASLLGLAEQASAEGYWAARGEWSMEDAAREATTVGRGNAARVYGLSDD
;
A
#
# COMPACT_ATOMS: atom_id res chain seq x y z
N MET A 1 -11.59 16.72 -14.75
CA MET A 1 -12.31 15.44 -14.87
C MET A 1 -13.80 15.73 -14.73
N CYS A 2 -14.70 15.05 -15.45
CA CYS A 2 -16.14 15.25 -15.27
C CYS A 2 -16.58 14.60 -13.95
N THR A 3 -17.06 15.40 -12.99
CA THR A 3 -17.44 14.95 -11.63
C THR A 3 -18.53 13.87 -11.66
N GLU A 4 -19.44 13.95 -12.63
CA GLU A 4 -20.48 12.92 -12.84
C GLU A 4 -19.88 11.56 -13.19
N LEU A 5 -18.89 11.50 -14.09
CA LEU A 5 -18.22 10.26 -14.45
C LEU A 5 -17.48 9.65 -13.25
N GLN A 6 -16.82 10.49 -12.46
CA GLN A 6 -16.07 10.04 -11.27
C GLN A 6 -17.00 9.44 -10.21
N ALA A 7 -18.12 10.12 -9.90
CA ALA A 7 -19.13 9.59 -8.99
C ALA A 7 -19.75 8.28 -9.49
N ARG A 8 -19.99 8.17 -10.81
CA ARG A 8 -20.49 6.93 -11.42
C ARG A 8 -19.48 5.79 -11.30
N LEU A 9 -18.19 6.05 -11.49
CA LEU A 9 -17.14 5.05 -11.35
C LEU A 9 -16.95 4.62 -9.88
N ALA A 10 -17.03 5.57 -8.94
CA ALA A 10 -16.92 5.30 -7.50
C ALA A 10 -18.02 4.35 -6.99
N GLY A 11 -19.22 4.43 -7.56
CA GLY A 11 -20.35 3.57 -7.19
C GLY A 11 -20.32 2.14 -7.75
N ILE A 12 -19.34 1.80 -8.61
CA ILE A 12 -19.26 0.46 -9.22
C ILE A 12 -18.55 -0.50 -8.26
N PRO A 13 -19.17 -1.64 -7.88
CA PRO A 13 -18.46 -2.70 -7.15
C PRO A 13 -17.30 -3.25 -7.97
N LEU A 14 -16.10 -3.28 -7.38
CA LEU A 14 -14.89 -3.74 -8.05
C LEU A 14 -14.54 -5.16 -7.61
N ILE A 15 -14.14 -5.99 -8.58
CA ILE A 15 -13.56 -7.31 -8.35
C ILE A 15 -12.12 -7.24 -8.82
N ASP A 16 -11.19 -7.40 -7.89
CA ASP A 16 -9.78 -7.55 -8.25
C ASP A 16 -9.53 -8.98 -8.75
N HIS A 17 -9.44 -9.11 -10.07
CA HIS A 17 -9.34 -10.42 -10.73
C HIS A 17 -7.93 -11.02 -10.67
N HIS A 18 -6.93 -10.28 -10.18
CA HIS A 18 -5.56 -10.74 -10.12
C HIS A 18 -4.85 -10.22 -8.88
N VAL A 19 -4.88 -11.05 -7.83
CA VAL A 19 -4.26 -10.75 -6.54
C VAL A 19 -3.39 -11.91 -6.08
N HIS A 20 -2.50 -11.60 -5.15
CA HIS A 20 -1.76 -12.59 -4.37
C HIS A 20 -2.36 -12.75 -2.97
N GLY A 21 -2.19 -13.93 -2.39
CA GLY A 21 -2.62 -14.21 -1.03
C GLY A 21 -1.77 -13.44 0.01
N PRO A 22 -2.33 -13.13 1.19
CA PRO A 22 -1.58 -12.48 2.25
C PRO A 22 -0.53 -13.42 2.86
N LEU A 23 0.51 -12.82 3.45
CA LEU A 23 1.50 -13.56 4.23
C LEU A 23 0.92 -14.03 5.56
N ARG A 24 1.39 -15.19 6.04
CA ARG A 24 0.87 -15.85 7.25
C ARG A 24 1.61 -15.48 8.54
N GLY A 25 2.75 -14.80 8.44
CA GLY A 25 3.60 -14.48 9.58
C GLY A 25 4.12 -13.05 9.53
N HIS A 26 4.72 -12.63 10.64
CA HIS A 26 5.41 -11.35 10.73
C HIS A 26 6.52 -11.28 9.65
N VAL A 27 6.65 -10.13 9.03
CA VAL A 27 7.56 -9.90 7.91
C VAL A 27 8.69 -9.02 8.40
N THR A 28 9.93 -9.42 8.17
CA THR A 28 11.09 -8.56 8.42
C THR A 28 11.15 -7.44 7.38
N ARG A 29 11.93 -6.39 7.66
CA ARG A 29 12.11 -5.29 6.69
C ARG A 29 12.64 -5.78 5.35
N ALA A 30 13.63 -6.66 5.37
CA ALA A 30 14.26 -7.19 4.18
C ALA A 30 13.26 -7.99 3.32
N GLU A 31 12.43 -8.82 3.96
CA GLU A 31 11.38 -9.58 3.26
C GLU A 31 10.31 -8.64 2.69
N PHE A 32 9.91 -7.61 3.42
CA PHE A 32 8.96 -6.61 2.92
C PHE A 32 9.51 -5.89 1.70
N GLU A 33 10.76 -5.42 1.76
CA GLU A 33 11.42 -4.75 0.64
C GLU A 33 11.56 -5.67 -0.58
N ALA A 34 11.79 -6.97 -0.39
CA ALA A 34 11.80 -7.94 -1.48
C ALA A 34 10.42 -8.18 -2.14
N LEU A 35 9.33 -7.80 -1.48
CA LEU A 35 7.96 -7.95 -2.00
C LEU A 35 7.44 -6.70 -2.69
N ILE A 36 8.12 -5.56 -2.53
CA ILE A 36 7.73 -4.29 -3.16
C ILE A 36 8.66 -3.95 -4.33
N THR A 37 9.14 -4.97 -5.03
CA THR A 37 10.04 -4.86 -6.18
C THR A 37 9.75 -5.96 -7.19
N GLU A 38 9.88 -5.64 -8.48
CA GLU A 38 9.81 -6.61 -9.60
C GLU A 38 11.21 -6.97 -10.11
N SER A 39 12.26 -6.39 -9.52
CA SER A 39 13.64 -6.58 -9.93
C SER A 39 14.21 -7.87 -9.34
N ASP A 40 14.86 -8.67 -10.19
CA ASP A 40 15.67 -9.82 -9.77
C ASP A 40 17.08 -9.40 -9.30
N ARG A 41 17.42 -8.11 -9.39
CA ARG A 41 18.70 -7.53 -8.99
C ARG A 41 18.61 -6.83 -7.65
N PRO A 42 19.68 -6.88 -6.84
CA PRO A 42 19.75 -6.15 -5.58
C PRO A 42 19.75 -4.64 -5.83
N VAL A 43 19.16 -3.88 -4.91
CA VAL A 43 19.33 -2.43 -4.86
C VAL A 43 20.78 -2.07 -4.52
N PRO A 44 21.31 -0.96 -5.04
CA PRO A 44 22.62 -0.48 -4.63
C PRO A 44 22.71 -0.27 -3.11
N PRO A 45 23.88 -0.45 -2.47
CA PRO A 45 24.01 -0.41 -1.00
C PRO A 45 23.61 0.90 -0.31
N TRP A 46 23.49 1.99 -1.07
CA TRP A 46 23.11 3.32 -0.57
C TRP A 46 21.60 3.62 -0.74
N MET A 47 20.81 2.63 -1.18
CA MET A 47 19.38 2.75 -1.42
C MET A 47 18.62 1.60 -0.76
N THR A 48 17.30 1.78 -0.67
CA THR A 48 16.33 0.77 -0.22
C THR A 48 15.26 0.59 -1.29
N GLN A 49 14.45 -0.47 -1.20
CA GLN A 49 13.33 -0.63 -2.13
C GLN A 49 12.25 0.44 -1.94
N PHE A 50 12.27 1.18 -0.81
CA PHE A 50 11.44 2.37 -0.60
C PHE A 50 11.79 3.56 -1.50
N ASP A 51 12.95 3.54 -2.16
CA ASP A 51 13.40 4.56 -3.12
C ASP A 51 12.93 4.26 -4.56
N SER A 52 12.15 3.19 -4.74
CA SER A 52 11.51 2.84 -6.02
C SER A 52 10.13 3.53 -6.18
N GLN A 53 9.59 3.53 -7.40
CA GLN A 53 8.22 4.02 -7.65
C GLN A 53 7.17 3.27 -6.83
N ILE A 54 7.32 1.95 -6.66
CA ILE A 54 6.46 1.14 -5.80
C ILE A 54 6.63 1.57 -4.34
N GLY A 55 7.86 1.79 -3.88
CA GLY A 55 8.16 2.29 -2.54
C GLY A 55 7.52 3.64 -2.23
N PHE A 56 7.55 4.58 -3.19
CA PHE A 56 6.85 5.87 -3.06
C PHE A 56 5.33 5.68 -3.01
N ALA A 57 4.77 4.83 -3.86
CA ALA A 57 3.34 4.54 -3.89
C ALA A 57 2.85 3.91 -2.58
N VAL A 58 3.58 2.93 -2.05
CA VAL A 58 3.28 2.29 -0.76
C VAL A 58 3.20 3.33 0.35
N ARG A 59 4.18 4.22 0.46
CA ARG A 59 4.17 5.25 1.51
C ARG A 59 3.04 6.25 1.30
N ARG A 60 2.83 6.74 0.08
CA ARG A 60 1.73 7.65 -0.24
C ARG A 60 0.36 7.10 0.15
N HIS A 61 0.08 5.85 -0.21
CA HIS A 61 -1.26 5.27 -0.07
C HIS A 61 -1.50 4.57 1.28
N CYS A 62 -0.45 4.06 1.93
CA CYS A 62 -0.60 3.29 3.16
C CYS A 62 -0.14 4.03 4.43
N ALA A 63 0.59 5.14 4.34
CA ALA A 63 1.06 5.85 5.54
C ALA A 63 -0.10 6.37 6.41
N SER A 64 -1.18 6.86 5.80
CA SER A 64 -2.35 7.37 6.53
C SER A 64 -3.05 6.28 7.34
N LEU A 65 -3.00 5.02 6.89
CA LEU A 65 -3.51 3.86 7.65
C LEU A 65 -2.77 3.68 8.97
N LEU A 66 -1.50 4.07 9.00
CA LEU A 66 -0.62 4.00 10.17
C LEU A 66 -0.65 5.30 11.00
N GLY A 67 -1.53 6.26 10.67
CA GLY A 67 -1.57 7.57 11.31
C GLY A 67 -0.42 8.50 10.93
N LEU A 68 0.28 8.21 9.82
CA LEU A 68 1.41 8.99 9.32
C LEU A 68 1.00 9.90 8.14
N ALA A 69 1.77 10.95 7.89
CA ALA A 69 1.64 11.76 6.68
C ALA A 69 2.04 10.94 5.42
N GLU A 70 1.42 11.23 4.27
CA GLU A 70 1.68 10.53 2.99
C GLU A 70 3.16 10.52 2.58
N GLN A 71 3.89 11.57 2.97
CA GLN A 71 5.31 11.78 2.70
C GLN A 71 6.24 11.29 3.82
N ALA A 72 5.76 10.44 4.73
CA ALA A 72 6.59 9.85 5.78
C ALA A 72 7.87 9.22 5.19
N SER A 73 8.97 9.35 5.93
CA SER A 73 10.23 8.69 5.55
C SER A 73 10.04 7.17 5.53
N ALA A 74 10.88 6.46 4.78
CA ALA A 74 10.93 4.99 4.81
C ALA A 74 11.03 4.47 6.25
N GLU A 75 11.80 5.16 7.10
CA GLU A 75 12.09 4.67 8.44
C GLU A 75 10.94 4.91 9.39
N GLY A 76 10.27 6.07 9.26
CA GLY A 76 9.04 6.34 10.00
C GLY A 76 7.92 5.41 9.59
N TYR A 77 7.77 5.14 8.29
CA TYR A 77 6.79 4.18 7.78
C TYR A 77 7.06 2.77 8.32
N TRP A 78 8.31 2.28 8.21
CA TRP A 78 8.66 0.95 8.68
C TRP A 78 8.48 0.80 10.19
N ALA A 79 8.90 1.80 10.98
CA ALA A 79 8.73 1.79 12.43
C ALA A 79 7.25 1.66 12.81
N ALA A 80 6.37 2.54 12.28
CA ALA A 80 4.94 2.49 12.61
C ALA A 80 4.27 1.19 12.13
N ARG A 81 4.67 0.69 10.95
CA ARG A 81 4.15 -0.57 10.42
C ARG A 81 4.60 -1.77 11.25
N GLY A 82 5.82 -1.76 11.76
CA GLY A 82 6.38 -2.83 12.59
C GLY A 82 5.65 -3.02 13.92
N GLU A 83 4.95 -1.99 14.41
CA GLU A 83 4.12 -2.08 15.62
C GLU A 83 2.79 -2.80 15.39
N TRP A 84 2.36 -2.99 14.14
CA TRP A 84 1.08 -3.61 13.84
C TRP A 84 1.15 -5.13 14.00
N SER A 85 0.15 -5.69 14.68
CA SER A 85 -0.06 -7.13 14.66
C SER A 85 -0.54 -7.60 13.28
N MET A 86 -0.37 -8.89 12.99
CA MET A 86 -0.90 -9.49 11.76
C MET A 86 -2.44 -9.35 11.67
N GLU A 87 -3.11 -9.34 12.82
CA GLU A 87 -4.56 -9.15 12.88
C GLU A 87 -4.96 -7.72 12.53
N ASP A 88 -4.23 -6.72 13.03
CA ASP A 88 -4.45 -5.32 12.65
C ASP A 88 -4.23 -5.11 11.16
N ALA A 89 -3.15 -5.67 10.62
CA ALA A 89 -2.85 -5.61 9.19
C ALA A 89 -3.92 -6.31 8.34
N ALA A 90 -4.41 -7.48 8.75
CA ALA A 90 -5.43 -8.23 8.01
C ALA A 90 -6.80 -7.53 8.06
N ARG A 91 -7.17 -6.97 9.21
CA ARG A 91 -8.39 -6.17 9.39
C ARG A 91 -8.38 -4.96 8.46
N GLU A 92 -7.29 -4.20 8.46
CA GLU A 92 -7.18 -3.03 7.59
C GLU A 92 -7.11 -3.44 6.12
N ALA A 93 -6.37 -4.49 5.77
CA ALA A 93 -6.30 -4.99 4.39
C ALA A 93 -7.67 -5.44 3.85
N THR A 94 -8.58 -5.92 4.70
CA THR A 94 -9.95 -6.26 4.29
C THR A 94 -10.77 -5.00 4.00
N THR A 95 -10.68 -4.00 4.89
CA THR A 95 -11.34 -2.69 4.71
C THR A 95 -10.80 -1.98 3.47
N VAL A 96 -9.49 -1.99 3.31
CA VAL A 96 -8.74 -1.36 2.23
C VAL A 96 -8.92 -2.12 0.93
N GLY A 97 -8.81 -3.45 0.90
CA GLY A 97 -8.98 -4.25 -0.33
C GLY A 97 -10.31 -3.99 -1.03
N ARG A 98 -11.38 -3.78 -0.26
CA ARG A 98 -12.69 -3.39 -0.79
C ARG A 98 -12.74 -1.96 -1.36
N GLY A 99 -11.87 -1.05 -0.91
CA GLY A 99 -11.79 0.36 -1.34
C GLY A 99 -10.50 0.73 -2.09
N ASN A 100 -9.58 -0.20 -2.30
CA ASN A 100 -8.22 0.11 -2.75
C ASN A 100 -8.22 0.52 -4.21
N ALA A 101 -9.03 -0.17 -5.01
CA ALA A 101 -9.25 0.21 -6.38
C ALA A 101 -9.85 1.62 -6.47
N ALA A 102 -10.76 2.02 -5.56
CA ALA A 102 -11.23 3.40 -5.52
C ALA A 102 -10.11 4.40 -5.19
N ARG A 103 -9.21 4.11 -4.24
CA ARG A 103 -8.07 4.99 -3.91
C ARG A 103 -7.01 5.06 -5.02
N VAL A 104 -6.67 3.92 -5.62
CA VAL A 104 -5.69 3.81 -6.73
C VAL A 104 -6.20 4.52 -7.98
N TYR A 105 -7.50 4.39 -8.28
CA TYR A 105 -8.11 5.05 -9.43
C TYR A 105 -8.61 6.48 -9.13
N GLY A 106 -8.38 7.01 -7.93
CA GLY A 106 -8.81 8.37 -7.55
C GLY A 106 -10.34 8.56 -7.52
N LEU A 107 -11.07 7.50 -7.24
CA LEU A 107 -12.53 7.45 -7.16
C LEU A 107 -13.07 7.74 -5.76
N SER A 108 -12.24 8.25 -4.83
CA SER A 108 -12.73 8.63 -3.51
C SER A 108 -13.68 9.83 -3.59
N ASP A 109 -14.74 9.77 -2.80
CA ASP A 109 -15.69 10.86 -2.64
C ASP A 109 -15.00 12.05 -1.96
N ASP A 110 -14.93 13.18 -2.66
CA ASP A 110 -15.15 14.48 -2.02
C ASP A 110 -16.65 14.64 -1.73
#